data_AF-A0A822EB67-F1
#
_entry.id   AF-A0A822EB67-F1
#
_cell.length_a   1.000
_cell.length_b   1.000
_cell.length_c   1.000
_cell.angle_alpha   90.00
_cell.angle_beta   90.00
_cell.angle_gamma   90.00
#
_symmetry.space_group_name_H-M   'P 1'
#
loop_
_entity.id
_entity.type
_entity.pdbx_description
1 polymer ?
#
loop_
_entity_poly.entity_id
_entity_poly.type
_entity_poly.pdbx_seq_one_letter_code
_entity_poly.pdbx_strand_id
1 'polypeptide(L)'
;AIWSIRSEVSLDDVLLLDGPCIKPDFHSISCTFEEEHICGYSSDPTGQLAWTRGKGATSTTLTGASEDHTLGTAQGYFMFIETSFPQKPGNKGRLISVVEQPQHGRCLQFWYHMYGRNIGQLNVYMSTNTSGNDTHPLVWSRGANVGNVWRKAQISTEYKDPFYIVFEGVVGNGIEVS
;
A
#
# COMPACT_ATOMS: atom_id res chain seq x y z
N ALA A 1 14.68 -10.48 -27.69
CA ALA A 1 14.32 -9.17 -27.10
C ALA A 1 13.44 -9.43 -25.89
N ILE A 2 13.97 -9.18 -24.69
CA ILE A 2 13.25 -9.44 -23.44
C ILE A 2 12.24 -8.30 -23.29
N TRP A 3 10.96 -8.60 -23.46
CA TRP A 3 9.90 -7.66 -23.12
C TRP A 3 9.99 -7.39 -21.62
N SER A 4 10.38 -6.18 -21.22
CA SER A 4 10.30 -5.75 -19.83
C SER A 4 8.84 -5.82 -19.42
N ILE A 5 8.49 -6.79 -18.59
CA ILE A 5 7.16 -6.88 -18.00
C ILE A 5 7.11 -5.85 -16.89
N ARG A 6 6.22 -4.87 -17.00
CA ARG A 6 6.14 -3.71 -16.12
C ARG A 6 4.89 -3.82 -15.25
N SER A 7 5.00 -3.43 -13.98
CA SER A 7 3.87 -3.37 -13.07
C SER A 7 4.22 -2.68 -11.78
N GLU A 8 3.28 -1.91 -11.27
CA GLU A 8 3.46 -1.18 -10.03
C GLU A 8 2.28 -1.42 -9.09
N VAL A 9 2.57 -1.39 -7.80
CA VAL A 9 1.55 -1.24 -6.74
C VAL A 9 1.83 0.07 -6.04
N SER A 10 0.85 0.97 -6.04
CA SER A 10 0.95 2.31 -5.47
C SER A 10 -0.11 2.49 -4.37
N LEU A 11 0.23 3.28 -3.36
CA LEU A 11 -0.60 3.63 -2.20
C LEU A 11 -0.59 5.14 -2.03
N ASP A 12 -1.76 5.69 -1.75
CA ASP A 12 -1.93 7.10 -1.44
C ASP A 12 -3.07 7.30 -0.42
N ASP A 13 -3.13 8.48 0.19
CA ASP A 13 -4.24 8.94 1.03
C ASP A 13 -4.64 7.93 2.13
N VAL A 14 -3.68 7.54 2.96
CA VAL A 14 -3.92 6.63 4.08
C VAL A 14 -4.56 7.39 5.23
N LEU A 15 -5.78 7.02 5.59
CA LEU A 15 -6.59 7.66 6.60
C LEU A 15 -7.04 6.63 7.64
N LEU A 16 -6.70 6.86 8.91
CA LEU A 16 -7.18 6.09 10.05
C LEU A 16 -8.14 6.95 10.87
N LEU A 17 -9.41 6.53 10.92
CA LEU A 17 -10.46 7.21 11.68
C LEU A 17 -10.74 6.46 12.99
N ASP A 18 -11.10 7.21 14.02
CA ASP A 18 -11.74 6.66 15.22
C ASP A 18 -13.14 6.14 14.86
N GLY A 19 -13.55 5.00 15.43
CA GLY A 19 -14.86 4.37 15.18
C GLY A 19 -14.96 3.47 13.92
N PRO A 20 -16.11 2.80 13.71
CA PRO A 20 -16.32 1.89 12.58
C PRO A 20 -16.51 2.64 11.25
N CYS A 21 -16.21 2.02 10.10
CA CYS A 21 -16.29 2.72 8.80
C CYS A 21 -17.70 3.18 8.40
N ILE A 22 -18.75 2.58 8.96
CA ILE A 22 -20.15 2.97 8.72
C ILE A 22 -20.47 4.31 9.38
N LYS A 23 -19.79 4.63 10.50
CA LYS A 23 -19.98 5.85 11.26
C LYS A 23 -18.66 6.21 11.98
N PRO A 24 -17.66 6.71 11.24
CA PRO A 24 -16.43 7.16 11.87
C PRO A 24 -16.67 8.43 12.69
N ASP A 25 -15.86 8.61 13.71
CA ASP A 25 -15.80 9.82 14.52
C ASP A 25 -15.00 10.92 13.78
N PHE A 26 -14.91 12.11 14.39
CA PHE A 26 -14.26 13.28 13.79
C PHE A 26 -12.73 13.29 13.89
N HIS A 27 -12.14 12.40 14.69
CA HIS A 27 -10.70 12.33 14.88
C HIS A 27 -10.06 11.37 13.87
N SER A 28 -9.00 11.84 13.22
CA SER A 28 -8.34 11.14 12.12
C SER A 28 -6.84 11.34 12.12
N ILE A 29 -6.11 10.29 11.74
CA ILE A 29 -4.70 10.36 11.35
C ILE A 29 -4.66 10.18 9.84
N SER A 30 -4.05 11.13 9.12
CA SER A 30 -4.02 11.14 7.66
C SER A 30 -2.57 11.20 7.17
N CYS A 31 -2.30 10.49 6.08
CA CYS A 31 -1.04 10.55 5.37
C CYS A 31 -1.28 10.54 3.86
N THR A 32 -1.00 11.68 3.24
CA THR A 32 -1.06 11.88 1.78
C THR A 32 0.31 11.74 1.11
N PHE A 33 1.35 11.42 1.89
CA PHE A 33 2.75 11.31 1.45
C PHE A 33 3.36 12.57 0.78
N GLU A 34 2.71 13.73 0.87
CA GLU A 34 3.19 15.00 0.29
C GLU A 34 4.41 15.57 1.01
N GLU A 35 4.63 15.18 2.26
CA GLU A 35 5.83 15.55 3.02
C GLU A 35 6.90 14.45 2.98
N GLU A 36 8.18 14.86 3.00
CA GLU A 36 9.33 13.94 2.89
C GLU A 36 9.40 12.88 4.00
N HIS A 37 8.94 13.22 5.21
CA HIS A 37 8.92 12.32 6.35
C HIS A 37 7.86 11.22 6.29
N ILE A 38 7.01 11.20 5.25
CA ILE A 38 5.97 10.18 4.99
C ILE A 38 5.15 9.81 6.24
N CYS A 39 4.83 10.80 7.06
CA CYS A 39 4.05 10.66 8.30
C CYS A 39 4.64 9.64 9.30
N GLY A 40 5.94 9.36 9.22
CA GLY A 40 6.64 8.38 10.04
C GLY A 40 6.52 6.93 9.56
N TYR A 41 5.89 6.68 8.41
CA TYR A 41 5.93 5.36 7.79
C TYR A 41 7.38 4.98 7.43
N SER A 42 7.65 3.68 7.36
CA SER A 42 8.97 3.18 6.98
C SER A 42 8.86 1.92 6.14
N SER A 43 9.73 1.79 5.14
CA SER A 43 9.89 0.53 4.42
C SER A 43 10.66 -0.45 5.30
N ASP A 44 10.16 -1.67 5.42
CA ASP A 44 10.82 -2.75 6.12
C ASP A 44 12.17 -3.08 5.46
N PRO A 45 13.30 -2.93 6.17
CA PRO A 45 14.63 -3.18 5.61
C PRO A 45 14.92 -4.68 5.40
N THR A 46 14.09 -5.57 5.95
CA THR A 46 14.25 -7.03 5.79
C THR A 46 13.50 -7.58 4.57
N GLY A 47 12.64 -6.76 3.95
CA GLY A 47 11.92 -7.11 2.72
C GLY A 47 12.82 -7.18 1.48
N GLN A 48 12.38 -7.89 0.44
CA GLN A 48 13.10 -7.95 -0.84
C GLN A 48 12.85 -6.70 -1.71
N LEU A 49 11.80 -5.95 -1.41
CA LEU A 49 11.39 -4.73 -2.10
C LEU A 49 11.31 -3.58 -1.08
N ALA A 50 11.75 -2.40 -1.51
CA ALA A 50 11.55 -1.17 -0.74
C ALA A 50 10.37 -0.38 -1.30
N TRP A 51 9.46 0.03 -0.42
CA TRP A 51 8.47 1.04 -0.76
C TRP A 51 9.17 2.38 -0.92
N THR A 52 8.94 3.02 -2.07
CA THR A 52 9.62 4.26 -2.45
C THR A 52 8.59 5.36 -2.62
N ARG A 53 8.92 6.56 -2.14
CA ARG A 53 8.13 7.77 -2.37
C ARG A 53 8.40 8.27 -3.78
N GLY A 54 7.37 8.35 -4.61
CA GLY A 54 7.44 8.76 -6.02
C GLY A 54 6.42 9.82 -6.36
N LYS A 55 6.55 10.40 -7.55
CA LYS A 55 5.55 11.29 -8.15
C LYS A 55 5.56 11.19 -9.66
N GLY A 56 4.43 11.52 -10.26
CA GLY A 56 4.23 11.45 -11.71
C GLY A 56 4.43 10.04 -12.25
N ALA A 57 4.66 9.93 -13.55
CA ALA A 57 5.09 8.66 -14.14
C ALA A 57 6.42 8.22 -13.52
N THR A 58 6.43 7.06 -12.86
CA THR A 58 7.62 6.48 -12.27
C THR A 58 8.59 5.99 -13.36
N SER A 59 9.76 5.51 -12.95
CA SER A 59 10.86 5.14 -13.87
C SER A 59 10.47 4.10 -14.92
N THR A 60 9.36 3.37 -14.73
CA THR A 60 8.77 2.51 -15.74
C THR A 60 7.73 3.24 -16.57
N THR A 61 8.12 3.62 -17.79
CA THR A 61 7.19 4.14 -18.79
C THR A 61 6.04 3.16 -19.04
N LEU A 62 4.79 3.65 -18.99
CA LEU A 62 3.53 2.96 -19.34
C LEU A 62 2.93 2.02 -18.27
N THR A 63 3.33 2.11 -17.01
CA THR A 63 2.69 1.42 -15.87
C THR A 63 2.63 2.30 -14.62
N GLY A 64 1.88 1.87 -13.60
CA GLY A 64 1.70 2.63 -12.36
C GLY A 64 0.81 3.86 -12.50
N ALA A 65 0.70 4.63 -11.43
CA ALA A 65 -0.07 5.86 -11.42
C ALA A 65 0.71 6.99 -12.12
N SER A 66 0.10 7.64 -13.12
CA SER A 66 0.71 8.81 -13.78
C SER A 66 0.54 10.10 -12.98
N GLU A 67 -0.45 10.11 -12.09
CA GLU A 67 -0.85 11.23 -11.27
C GLU A 67 -1.15 10.72 -9.86
N ASP A 68 -0.76 11.53 -8.90
CA ASP A 68 -1.08 11.36 -7.49
C ASP A 68 -2.58 11.49 -7.24
N HIS A 69 -3.11 10.73 -6.28
CA HIS A 69 -4.55 10.75 -6.01
C HIS A 69 -4.95 12.01 -5.24
N THR A 70 -4.14 12.43 -4.26
CA THR A 70 -4.39 13.61 -3.42
C THR A 70 -4.57 14.88 -4.26
N LEU A 71 -3.61 15.17 -5.14
CA LEU A 71 -3.61 16.40 -5.95
C LEU A 71 -4.25 16.22 -7.32
N GLY A 72 -4.40 14.99 -7.82
CA GLY A 72 -4.83 14.72 -9.19
C GLY A 72 -3.85 15.24 -10.23
N THR A 73 -2.56 15.30 -9.90
CA THR A 73 -1.51 15.83 -10.79
C THR A 73 -0.22 15.02 -10.68
N ALA A 74 0.68 15.17 -11.64
CA ALA A 74 1.99 14.51 -11.62
C ALA A 74 2.97 15.12 -10.57
N GLN A 75 2.56 16.16 -9.85
CA GLN A 75 3.38 16.85 -8.86
C GLN A 75 3.21 16.31 -7.44
N GLY A 76 2.07 15.66 -7.14
CA GLY A 76 1.80 15.03 -5.85
C GLY A 76 2.56 13.71 -5.69
N TYR A 77 2.61 13.22 -4.46
CA TYR A 77 3.47 12.12 -4.08
C TYR A 77 2.70 10.96 -3.49
N PHE A 78 3.05 9.76 -3.93
CA PHE A 78 2.51 8.51 -3.43
C PHE A 78 3.64 7.53 -3.08
N MET A 79 3.31 6.47 -2.36
CA MET A 79 4.23 5.36 -2.11
C MET A 79 4.02 4.26 -3.14
N PHE A 80 5.09 3.69 -3.68
CA PHE A 80 4.98 2.60 -4.64
C PHE A 80 6.07 1.54 -4.48
N ILE A 81 5.81 0.36 -5.04
CA ILE A 81 6.81 -0.67 -5.31
C ILE A 81 6.84 -1.01 -6.79
N GLU A 82 8.05 -1.09 -7.35
CA GLU A 82 8.27 -1.63 -8.68
C GLU A 82 8.27 -3.16 -8.63
N THR A 83 7.34 -3.78 -9.34
CA THR A 83 7.19 -5.24 -9.40
C THR A 83 7.65 -5.83 -10.75
N SER A 84 8.19 -4.99 -11.64
CA SER A 84 8.79 -5.41 -12.90
C SER A 84 10.02 -6.27 -12.73
N PHE A 85 10.45 -6.89 -13.83
CA PHE A 85 11.78 -7.51 -13.91
C PHE A 85 12.87 -6.54 -13.41
N PRO A 86 13.88 -6.98 -12.63
CA PRO A 86 14.26 -8.37 -12.32
C PRO A 86 13.58 -8.98 -11.09
N GLN A 87 12.50 -8.38 -10.57
CA GLN A 87 11.82 -8.93 -9.40
C GLN A 87 11.27 -10.33 -9.67
N LYS A 88 11.39 -11.20 -8.67
CA LYS A 88 10.95 -12.59 -8.76
C LYS A 88 9.56 -12.73 -8.15
N PRO A 89 8.71 -13.61 -8.70
CA PRO A 89 7.44 -13.89 -8.07
C PRO A 89 7.61 -14.31 -6.61
N GLY A 90 6.75 -13.76 -5.74
CA GLY A 90 6.82 -13.94 -4.30
C GLY A 90 7.77 -12.99 -3.56
N ASN A 91 8.54 -12.15 -4.26
CA ASN A 91 9.24 -11.03 -3.61
C ASN A 91 8.22 -10.10 -2.94
N LYS A 92 8.56 -9.62 -1.74
CA LYS A 92 7.68 -8.82 -0.90
C LYS A 92 8.36 -7.53 -0.45
N GLY A 93 7.57 -6.47 -0.35
CA GLY A 93 7.95 -5.22 0.31
C GLY A 93 6.89 -4.81 1.29
N ARG A 94 7.28 -4.36 2.48
CA ARG A 94 6.36 -3.95 3.54
C ARG A 94 6.55 -2.47 3.86
N LEU A 95 5.46 -1.71 3.86
CA LEU A 95 5.39 -0.35 4.36
C LEU A 95 4.69 -0.39 5.71
N ILE A 96 5.37 0.09 6.75
CA ILE A 96 4.96 -0.05 8.14
C ILE A 96 4.67 1.35 8.69
N SER A 97 3.50 1.53 9.30
CA SER A 97 3.13 2.79 9.97
C SER A 97 3.96 3.04 11.24
N VAL A 98 3.73 4.19 11.87
CA VAL A 98 4.04 4.34 13.31
C VAL A 98 3.12 3.45 14.15
N VAL A 99 3.41 3.32 15.45
CA VAL A 99 2.51 2.60 16.35
C VAL A 99 1.21 3.38 16.55
N GLU A 100 0.10 2.72 16.27
CA GLU A 100 -1.25 3.23 16.44
C GLU A 100 -1.84 2.75 17.75
N GLN A 101 -2.59 3.64 18.41
CA GLN A 101 -3.26 3.30 19.66
C GLN A 101 -4.63 2.67 19.38
N PRO A 102 -5.03 1.65 20.17
CA PRO A 102 -6.35 1.06 20.06
C PRO A 102 -7.45 2.08 20.38
N GLN A 103 -8.62 1.93 19.76
CA GLN A 103 -9.82 2.72 20.03
C GLN A 103 -11.06 1.83 20.02
N HIS A 104 -12.22 2.38 20.42
CA HIS A 104 -13.53 1.72 20.34
C HIS A 104 -14.00 1.60 18.88
N GLY A 105 -13.24 0.86 18.08
CA GLY A 105 -13.35 0.79 16.63
C GLY A 105 -12.36 1.71 15.93
N ARG A 106 -11.88 1.24 14.78
CA ARG A 106 -11.02 1.97 13.86
C ARG A 106 -11.51 1.73 12.44
N CYS A 107 -11.44 2.75 11.60
CA CYS A 107 -11.67 2.62 10.16
C CYS A 107 -10.42 3.05 9.40
N LEU A 108 -9.73 2.06 8.84
CA LEU A 108 -8.65 2.31 7.89
C LEU A 108 -9.24 2.52 6.50
N GLN A 109 -8.88 3.62 5.86
CA GLN A 109 -9.16 3.91 4.47
C GLN A 109 -7.85 4.21 3.76
N PHE A 110 -7.74 3.82 2.51
CA PHE A 110 -6.59 4.16 1.68
C PHE A 110 -6.97 4.05 0.22
N TRP A 111 -6.20 4.74 -0.61
CA TRP A 111 -6.26 4.61 -2.06
C TRP A 111 -5.11 3.76 -2.56
N TYR A 112 -5.39 2.95 -3.57
CA TYR A 112 -4.40 2.08 -4.18
C TYR A 112 -4.55 2.07 -5.69
N HIS A 113 -3.42 1.93 -6.38
CA HIS A 113 -3.35 1.74 -7.82
C HIS A 113 -2.53 0.48 -8.09
N MET A 114 -3.06 -0.40 -8.93
CA MET A 114 -2.44 -1.70 -9.24
C MET A 114 -2.62 -1.95 -10.73
N TYR A 115 -1.67 -1.51 -11.54
CA TYR A 115 -1.71 -1.66 -12.99
C TYR A 115 -0.44 -2.31 -13.58
N GLY A 116 -0.64 -3.41 -14.30
CA GLY A 116 0.43 -4.15 -14.96
C GLY A 116 0.35 -5.66 -14.72
N ARG A 117 1.20 -6.40 -15.43
CA ARG A 117 1.04 -7.85 -15.62
C ARG A 117 1.66 -8.70 -14.49
N ASN A 118 2.69 -8.23 -13.80
CA ASN A 118 3.35 -8.97 -12.72
C ASN A 118 2.85 -8.58 -11.32
N ILE A 119 1.65 -8.05 -11.19
CA ILE A 119 1.09 -7.72 -9.88
C ILE A 119 0.61 -9.01 -9.22
N GLY A 120 1.15 -9.30 -8.03
CA GLY A 120 0.70 -10.40 -7.22
C GLY A 120 -0.48 -9.96 -6.36
N GLN A 121 -0.17 -9.32 -5.24
CA GLN A 121 -1.14 -8.92 -4.22
C GLN A 121 -0.72 -7.64 -3.53
N LEU A 122 -1.71 -6.88 -3.05
CA LEU A 122 -1.57 -5.91 -1.98
C LEU A 122 -2.31 -6.47 -0.76
N ASN A 123 -1.58 -6.71 0.31
CA ASN A 123 -2.09 -7.23 1.57
C ASN A 123 -2.01 -6.15 2.65
N VAL A 124 -2.99 -6.13 3.54
CA VAL A 124 -2.97 -5.28 4.74
C VAL A 124 -3.05 -6.16 5.96
N TYR A 125 -2.12 -5.91 6.88
CA TYR A 125 -2.07 -6.54 8.19
C TYR A 125 -2.15 -5.47 9.28
N MET A 126 -2.68 -5.87 10.42
CA MET A 126 -2.69 -5.09 11.64
C MET A 126 -1.92 -5.88 12.69
N SER A 127 -0.81 -5.30 13.16
CA SER A 127 0.30 -6.03 13.74
C SER A 127 0.75 -5.48 15.09
N THR A 128 1.04 -6.31 16.09
CA THR A 128 1.58 -5.82 17.37
C THR A 128 3.11 -5.67 17.39
N ASN A 129 3.81 -6.04 16.30
CA ASN A 129 5.24 -5.78 16.13
C ASN A 129 5.61 -5.41 14.67
N THR A 130 6.90 -5.31 14.38
CA THR A 130 7.38 -4.99 13.02
C THR A 130 8.13 -6.16 12.39
N SER A 131 8.21 -7.30 13.08
CA SER A 131 9.00 -8.45 12.64
C SER A 131 8.34 -9.19 11.46
N GLY A 132 9.15 -9.82 10.62
CA GLY A 132 8.69 -10.63 9.47
C GLY A 132 8.05 -11.96 9.83
N ASN A 133 8.16 -12.39 11.09
CA ASN A 133 7.82 -13.74 11.54
C ASN A 133 6.46 -13.86 12.23
N ASP A 134 5.73 -12.77 12.34
CA ASP A 134 4.59 -12.72 13.21
C ASP A 134 3.27 -13.05 12.48
N THR A 135 2.43 -13.80 13.17
CA THR A 135 1.17 -14.39 12.68
C THR A 135 0.08 -13.35 12.70
N HIS A 136 0.22 -12.31 11.88
CA HIS A 136 -0.75 -11.22 11.82
C HIS A 136 -2.03 -11.64 11.11
N PRO A 137 -3.22 -11.23 11.59
CA PRO A 137 -4.43 -11.38 10.82
C PRO A 137 -4.29 -10.56 9.53
N LEU A 138 -4.34 -11.25 8.39
CA LEU A 138 -4.60 -10.61 7.11
C LEU A 138 -6.01 -10.00 7.19
N VAL A 139 -6.10 -8.68 7.28
CA VAL A 139 -7.39 -7.98 7.41
C VAL A 139 -7.98 -7.61 6.06
N TRP A 140 -7.13 -7.51 5.02
CA TRP A 140 -7.55 -7.23 3.67
C TRP A 140 -6.50 -7.70 2.66
N SER A 141 -6.98 -8.13 1.50
CA SER A 141 -6.11 -8.47 0.37
C SER A 141 -6.80 -8.13 -0.93
N ARG A 142 -6.02 -7.65 -1.89
CA ARG A 142 -6.42 -7.50 -3.28
C ARG A 142 -5.33 -8.10 -4.17
N GLY A 143 -5.73 -9.06 -4.99
CA GLY A 143 -4.86 -9.63 -6.01
C GLY A 143 -4.94 -8.89 -7.34
N ALA A 144 -3.87 -9.04 -8.12
CA ALA A 144 -3.79 -8.75 -9.54
C ALA A 144 -4.05 -7.28 -9.95
N ASN A 145 -4.08 -7.07 -11.26
CA ASN A 145 -4.35 -5.82 -11.93
C ASN A 145 -5.80 -5.35 -11.65
N VAL A 146 -5.98 -4.11 -11.19
CA VAL A 146 -7.30 -3.49 -10.96
C VAL A 146 -7.65 -2.43 -12.01
N GLY A 147 -6.84 -2.35 -13.06
CA GLY A 147 -6.91 -1.35 -14.13
C GLY A 147 -6.07 -0.12 -13.81
N ASN A 148 -5.91 0.75 -14.82
CA ASN A 148 -5.24 2.03 -14.66
C ASN A 148 -6.17 3.06 -14.00
N VAL A 149 -6.48 2.84 -12.71
CA VAL A 149 -7.37 3.69 -11.93
C VAL A 149 -7.07 3.55 -10.44
N TRP A 150 -7.14 4.66 -9.71
CA TRP A 150 -7.12 4.66 -8.26
C TRP A 150 -8.41 4.05 -7.69
N ARG A 151 -8.26 3.15 -6.72
CA ARG A 151 -9.37 2.48 -6.04
C ARG A 151 -9.26 2.73 -4.55
N LYS A 152 -10.42 2.89 -3.90
CA LYS A 152 -10.51 3.04 -2.45
C LYS A 152 -10.75 1.71 -1.76
N ALA A 153 -10.04 1.46 -0.67
CA ALA A 153 -10.33 0.39 0.27
C ALA A 153 -10.76 0.96 1.62
N GLN A 154 -11.59 0.20 2.35
CA GLN A 154 -12.04 0.54 3.70
C GLN A 154 -12.08 -0.73 4.56
N ILE A 155 -11.53 -0.67 5.77
CA ILE A 155 -11.40 -1.80 6.69
C ILE A 155 -11.80 -1.33 8.08
N SER A 156 -12.86 -1.91 8.63
CA SER A 156 -13.23 -1.71 10.04
C SER A 156 -12.49 -2.71 10.92
N THR A 157 -11.96 -2.26 12.04
CA THR A 157 -11.27 -3.13 12.98
C THR A 157 -11.44 -2.69 14.43
N GLU A 158 -11.28 -3.63 15.37
CA GLU A 158 -11.45 -3.45 16.81
C GLU A 158 -10.25 -4.03 17.57
N TYR A 159 -9.04 -3.51 17.29
CA TYR A 159 -7.85 -3.90 18.03
C TYR A 159 -7.85 -3.31 19.44
N LYS A 160 -7.44 -4.14 20.41
CA LYS A 160 -7.38 -3.80 21.84
C LYS A 160 -5.98 -3.43 22.33
N ASP A 161 -4.96 -3.81 21.56
CA ASP A 161 -3.56 -3.53 21.84
C ASP A 161 -3.00 -2.53 20.82
N PRO A 162 -1.93 -1.78 21.15
CA PRO A 162 -1.21 -0.97 20.17
C PRO A 162 -0.76 -1.81 18.97
N PHE A 163 -0.92 -1.25 17.77
CA PHE A 163 -0.69 -1.99 16.53
C PHE A 163 -0.05 -1.11 15.45
N TYR A 164 0.55 -1.75 14.47
CA TYR A 164 1.08 -1.18 13.25
C TYR A 164 0.16 -1.58 12.09
N ILE A 165 -0.09 -0.65 11.18
CA ILE A 165 -0.66 -0.95 9.88
C ILE A 165 0.51 -1.35 8.98
N VAL A 166 0.42 -2.53 8.37
CA VAL A 166 1.45 -3.03 7.46
C VAL A 166 0.84 -3.28 6.10
N PHE A 167 1.27 -2.51 5.11
CA PHE A 167 0.96 -2.75 3.71
C PHE A 167 2.05 -3.60 3.07
N GLU A 168 1.70 -4.78 2.56
CA GLU A 168 2.63 -5.68 1.89
C GLU A 168 2.26 -5.77 0.41
N GLY A 169 3.18 -5.35 -0.45
CA GLY A 169 3.07 -5.60 -1.88
C GLY A 169 3.85 -6.86 -2.26
N VAL A 170 3.23 -7.71 -3.08
CA VAL A 170 3.76 -9.02 -3.50
C VAL A 170 3.89 -9.05 -5.02
N VAL A 171 5.05 -9.47 -5.52
CA VAL A 171 5.30 -9.67 -6.95
C VAL A 171 4.60 -10.95 -7.42
N GLY A 172 3.85 -10.85 -8.50
CA GLY A 172 3.09 -11.95 -9.12
C GLY A 172 3.88 -12.71 -10.17
N ASN A 173 3.25 -13.76 -10.72
CA ASN A 173 3.86 -14.65 -11.73
C ASN A 173 3.80 -14.12 -13.17
N GLY A 174 3.25 -12.92 -13.41
CA GLY A 174 3.10 -12.39 -14.78
C GLY A 174 1.99 -13.00 -15.62
N ILE A 175 1.07 -13.73 -14.99
CA ILE A 175 -0.09 -14.32 -15.63
C ILE A 175 -1.31 -13.51 -15.18
N GLU A 176 -1.89 -12.74 -16.09
CA GLU A 176 -3.23 -12.19 -15.88
C GLU A 176 -4.21 -13.36 -15.87
N VAL A 177 -4.81 -13.66 -14.72
CA VAL A 177 -5.99 -14.51 -14.67
C VAL A 177 -7.17 -13.66 -15.13
N SER A 178 -7.61 -13.93 -16.36
CA SER A 178 -8.80 -13.38 -17.01
C SER A 178 -10.08 -13.68 -16.25
#